data_AF-A0A9N9I738-F1
#
_entry.id   AF-A0A9N9I738-F1
#
_cell.length_a   1.000
_cell.length_b   1.000
_cell.length_c   1.000
_cell.angle_alpha   90.00
_cell.angle_beta   90.00
_cell.angle_gamma   90.00
#
_symmetry.space_group_name_H-M   'P 1'
#
loop_
_entity.id
_entity.type
_entity.pdbx_description
1 polymer ?
#
loop_
_entity_poly.entity_id
_entity_poly.type
_entity_poly.pdbx_seq_one_letter_code
_entity_poly.pdbx_strand_id
1 'polypeptide(L)' 'KEIYVNSIHPGFVETKLLREPISSYGFITKVLRTVASTLFALSPDDEALTQLYATTRPKI' A
#
# COMPACT_ATOMS: atom_id res chain seq x y z
N LYS A 1 -17.53 26.14 -6.70
CA LYS A 1 -16.79 25.26 -5.75
C LYS A 1 -15.94 24.34 -6.61
N GLU A 2 -14.63 24.35 -6.44
CA GLU A 2 -13.72 23.50 -7.23
C GLU A 2 -13.69 22.09 -6.61
N ILE A 3 -13.73 21.06 -7.44
CA ILE A 3 -13.67 19.65 -7.03
C ILE A 3 -12.36 19.08 -7.58
N TYR A 4 -11.57 18.47 -6.71
CA TYR A 4 -10.30 17.85 -7.04
C TYR A 4 -10.39 16.34 -6.80
N VAL A 5 -9.90 15.55 -7.75
CA VAL A 5 -9.93 14.08 -7.68
C VAL A 5 -8.53 13.58 -8.05
N ASN A 6 -7.84 13.02 -7.06
CA ASN A 6 -6.49 12.49 -7.21
C ASN A 6 -6.52 10.97 -7.11
N SER A 7 -5.81 10.29 -8.01
CA SER A 7 -5.56 8.85 -7.94
C SER A 7 -4.10 8.63 -7.55
N ILE A 8 -3.88 7.82 -6.51
CA ILE A 8 -2.56 7.64 -5.91
C ILE A 8 -2.33 6.16 -5.69
N HIS A 9 -1.15 5.69 -6.07
CA HIS A 9 -0.69 4.36 -5.73
C HIS A 9 -0.06 4.39 -4.33
N PRO A 10 -0.52 3.57 -3.37
CA PRO A 10 -0.04 3.58 -1.98
C PRO A 10 1.40 3.03 -1.83
N GLY A 11 1.98 2.54 -2.92
CA GLY A 11 3.21 1.75 -2.87
C GLY A 11 2.93 0.33 -2.39
N PHE A 12 3.98 -0.37 -1.97
CA PHE A 12 3.83 -1.69 -1.37
C PHE A 12 3.65 -1.51 0.14
N VAL A 13 2.43 -1.70 0.64
CA VAL A 13 2.08 -1.47 2.05
C VAL A 13 1.80 -2.81 2.74
N GLU A 14 2.31 -2.98 3.95
CA GLU A 14 2.04 -4.18 4.75
C GLU A 14 0.59 -4.17 5.27
N THR A 15 -0.33 -4.65 4.43
CA THR A 15 -1.74 -4.78 4.78
C THR A 15 -2.20 -6.23 4.70
N LYS A 16 -3.41 -6.48 5.21
CA LYS A 16 -4.09 -7.77 5.08
C LYS A 16 -4.73 -8.00 3.71
N LEU A 17 -4.63 -7.03 2.78
CA LEU A 17 -5.28 -7.09 1.45
C LEU A 17 -4.85 -8.32 0.65
N LEU A 18 -3.56 -8.66 0.69
CA LEU A 18 -3.00 -9.79 -0.06
C LEU A 18 -2.99 -11.12 0.73
N ARG A 19 -3.69 -11.19 1.87
CA ARG A 19 -3.64 -12.37 2.74
C ARG A 19 -4.22 -13.62 2.07
N GLU A 20 -5.40 -13.50 1.47
CA GLU A 20 -6.08 -14.62 0.80
C GLU A 20 -5.47 -14.96 -0.56
N PRO A 21 -5.18 -14.00 -1.46
CA PRO A 21 -4.52 -14.30 -2.72
C PRO A 21 -3.24 -15.12 -2.52
N ILE A 22 -2.41 -14.75 -1.55
CA ILE A 22 -1.12 -15.42 -1.31
C ILE A 22 -1.29 -16.81 -0.71
N SER A 23 -2.35 -17.06 0.06
CA SER A 23 -2.65 -18.40 0.57
C SER A 23 -2.94 -19.42 -0.55
N SER A 24 -3.39 -18.94 -1.71
CA SER A 24 -3.71 -19.74 -2.88
C SER A 24 -2.50 -20.08 -3.77
N TYR A 25 -1.36 -19.38 -3.63
CA TYR A 25 -0.20 -19.53 -4.53
C TYR A 25 0.91 -20.48 -4.01
N GLY A 26 0.69 -21.20 -2.90
CA GLY A 26 1.61 -22.22 -2.38
C GLY A 26 2.78 -21.70 -1.53
N PHE A 27 3.72 -22.59 -1.17
CA PHE A 27 4.77 -22.32 -0.19
C PHE A 27 5.80 -21.26 -0.65
N ILE A 28 6.17 -21.26 -1.93
CA ILE A 28 7.21 -20.37 -2.49
C ILE A 28 6.79 -18.90 -2.42
N THR A 29 5.53 -18.60 -2.74
CA THR A 29 5.00 -17.22 -2.69
C THR A 29 4.86 -16.72 -1.25
N LYS A 30 4.61 -17.62 -0.29
CA LYS A 30 4.61 -17.28 1.13
C LYS A 30 5.99 -16.80 1.61
N VAL A 31 7.06 -17.49 1.20
CA VAL A 31 8.44 -17.09 1.51
C VAL A 31 8.81 -15.76 0.84
N LEU A 32 8.53 -15.63 -0.46
CA LEU A 32 8.78 -14.39 -1.20
C LEU A 32 8.02 -13.21 -0.59
N ARG A 33 6.77 -13.42 -0.14
CA ARG A 33 6.00 -12.38 0.56
C ARG A 33 6.66 -11.96 1.85
N THR A 34 7.08 -12.90 2.70
CA THR A 34 7.73 -12.56 3.97
C THR A 34 8.98 -11.72 3.74
N VAL A 35 9.81 -12.10 2.78
CA VAL A 35 11.01 -11.31 2.43
C VAL A 35 10.62 -9.94 1.88
N ALA A 36 9.65 -9.90 0.97
CA ALA A 36 9.19 -8.65 0.37
C ALA A 36 8.56 -7.70 1.41
N SER A 37 7.73 -8.22 2.32
CA SER A 37 7.10 -7.42 3.38
C SER A 37 8.10 -6.89 4.38
N THR A 38 9.12 -7.68 4.73
CA THR A 38 10.12 -7.24 5.72
C THR A 38 11.12 -6.23 5.13
N LEU A 39 11.40 -6.28 3.83
CA LEU A 39 12.45 -5.44 3.24
C LEU A 39 11.92 -4.26 2.42
N PHE A 40 10.72 -4.36 1.86
CA PHE A 40 10.23 -3.40 0.87
C PHE A 40 8.83 -2.86 1.17
N ALA A 41 8.11 -3.39 2.17
CA ALA A 41 6.80 -2.85 2.51
C ALA A 41 6.92 -1.64 3.43
N LEU A 42 6.15 -0.61 3.12
CA LEU A 42 5.89 0.50 4.01
C LEU A 42 4.91 0.07 5.10
N SER A 43 5.05 0.69 6.27
CA SER A 43 4.01 0.60 7.28
C SER A 43 2.75 1.33 6.79
N PRO A 44 1.55 0.94 7.26
CA PRO A 44 0.33 1.68 6.95
C PRO A 44 0.38 3.16 7.35
N ASP A 45 1.09 3.49 8.44
CA ASP A 45 1.22 4.86 8.93
C ASP A 45 2.08 5.72 7.98
N ASP A 46 3.18 5.15 7.46
CA ASP A 46 4.04 5.85 6.48
C ASP A 46 3.29 6.16 5.18
N GLU A 47 2.44 5.25 4.72
CA GLU A 47 1.65 5.46 3.50
C GLU A 47 0.52 6.48 3.72
N ALA A 48 -0.13 6.46 4.89
CA ALA A 48 -1.22 7.38 5.21
C ALA A 48 -0.81 8.85 5.11
N LEU A 49 0.47 9.18 5.33
CA LEU A 49 1.00 10.53 5.16
C LEU A 49 0.87 11.05 3.73
N THR A 50 1.04 10.17 2.73
CA THR A 50 0.91 10.54 1.31
C THR A 50 -0.55 10.82 0.96
N GLN A 51 -1.48 10.00 1.46
CA GLN A 51 -2.92 10.25 1.28
C GLN A 51 -3.37 11.53 1.97
N LEU A 52 -2.87 11.79 3.19
CA LEU A 52 -3.17 13.01 3.92
C LEU A 52 -2.61 14.24 3.20
N TYR A 53 -1.39 14.15 2.68
CA TYR A 53 -0.79 15.22 1.89
C TYR A 53 -1.66 15.55 0.66
N ALA A 54 -2.07 14.54 -0.11
CA ALA A 54 -2.89 14.75 -1.29
C ALA A 54 -4.30 15.27 -1.00
N THR A 55 -4.88 14.87 0.14
CA THR A 55 -6.19 15.34 0.57
C THR A 55 -6.13 16.79 1.07
N THR A 56 -5.05 17.17 1.77
CA THR A 56 -4.89 18.51 2.35
C THR A 56 -4.32 19.52 1.36
N ARG A 57 -3.72 19.07 0.26
CA ARG A 57 -3.20 19.90 -0.82
C ARG A 57 -3.80 19.47 -2.16
N PRO A 58 -5.03 19.87 -2.47
CA PRO A 58 -5.73 19.36 -3.66
C PRO A 58 -5.19 19.85 -5.00
N LYS A 59 -4.32 20.88 -5.04
CA LYS A 59 -3.74 21.49 -6.25
C LYS A 59 -2.36 20.92 -6.63
N ILE A 60 -1.99 19.75 -6.13
CA ILE A 60 -0.76 19.06 -6.57
C ILE A 60 -0.92 18.60 -8.01
#